data_AF-A0A3M5E9R0-F1
#
_entry.id   AF-A0A3M5E9R0-F1
#
_cell.length_a   1.000
_cell.length_b   1.000
_cell.length_c   1.000
_cell.angle_alpha   90.00
_cell.angle_beta   90.00
_cell.angle_gamma   90.00
#
_symmetry.space_group_name_H-M   'P 1'
#
loop_
_entity.id
_entity.type
_entity.pdbx_description
1 polymer ?
#
loop_
_entity_poly.entity_id
_entity_poly.type
_entity_poly.pdbx_seq_one_letter_code
_entity_poly.pdbx_strand_id
1 'polypeptide(L)'
;MLSLAVVLFWMSLRKVPYTGRLLLLGVGLVVVLVLSYPPLQERLATIFSPQNASTEVRFDEYRMFPKAVARYPLGIGFKVDPPVPGTDLLGISNLWLNFMYKVGLGGMLLFIAVTWRWWREARPEKGPIRLTRDNAIWLGSTGGILAALVSGLFDHYFSFAVVMIGLFWLLVGINLLEARRLFPERQPQPRAVGYRKLKRQLERGAEA
;
A
#
# COMPACT_ATOMS: atom_id res chain seq x y z
N MET A 1 10.49 -6.87 3.05
CA MET A 1 10.40 -8.24 3.60
C MET A 1 9.39 -8.34 4.75
N LEU A 2 9.47 -7.47 5.77
CA LEU A 2 8.50 -7.48 6.88
C LEU A 2 7.05 -7.26 6.42
N SER A 3 6.84 -6.32 5.50
CA SER A 3 5.53 -6.03 4.90
C SER A 3 4.91 -7.23 4.19
N LEU A 4 5.70 -7.94 3.39
CA LEU A 4 5.28 -9.18 2.74
C LEU A 4 4.93 -10.26 3.78
N ALA A 5 5.73 -10.42 4.83
CA ALA A 5 5.44 -11.37 5.91
C ALA A 5 4.12 -11.04 6.62
N VAL A 6 3.85 -9.76 6.92
CA VAL A 6 2.57 -9.31 7.51
C VAL A 6 1.39 -9.66 6.61
N VAL A 7 1.50 -9.44 5.29
CA VAL A 7 0.42 -9.75 4.35
C VAL A 7 0.23 -11.25 4.18
N LEU A 8 1.32 -12.03 4.10
CA LEU A 8 1.24 -13.49 4.06
C LEU A 8 0.64 -14.05 5.37
N PHE A 9 0.98 -13.45 6.51
CA PHE A 9 0.37 -13.82 7.78
C PHE A 9 -1.14 -13.53 7.77
N TRP A 10 -1.56 -12.34 7.30
CA TRP A 10 -2.98 -12.03 7.10
C TRP A 10 -3.66 -13.04 6.16
N MET A 11 -3.06 -13.38 5.03
CA MET A 11 -3.59 -14.39 4.10
C MET A 11 -3.69 -15.78 4.74
N SER A 12 -2.74 -16.16 5.60
CA SER A 12 -2.78 -17.39 6.39
C SER A 12 -3.97 -17.40 7.36
N LEU A 13 -4.22 -16.29 8.07
CA LEU A 13 -5.41 -16.12 8.92
C LEU A 13 -6.72 -16.23 8.11
N ARG A 14 -6.69 -15.81 6.85
CA ARG A 14 -7.80 -15.95 5.90
C ARG A 14 -7.89 -17.34 5.25
N LYS A 15 -7.07 -18.29 5.70
CA LYS A 15 -7.00 -19.68 5.23
C LYS A 15 -6.77 -19.79 3.71
N VAL A 16 -6.02 -18.85 3.13
CA VAL A 16 -5.56 -18.96 1.75
C VAL A 16 -4.63 -20.19 1.64
N PRO A 17 -4.85 -21.09 0.66
CA PRO A 17 -4.08 -22.32 0.56
C PRO A 17 -2.60 -22.04 0.31
N TYR A 18 -1.74 -22.92 0.82
CA TYR A 18 -0.27 -22.87 0.68
C TYR A 18 0.45 -21.70 1.36
N THR A 19 -0.24 -20.62 1.74
CA THR A 19 0.39 -19.44 2.37
C THR A 19 1.14 -19.78 3.66
N GLY A 20 0.56 -20.60 4.53
CA GLY A 20 1.24 -21.05 5.76
C GLY A 20 2.51 -21.86 5.48
N ARG A 21 2.50 -22.69 4.43
CA ARG A 21 3.68 -23.46 3.99
C ARG A 21 4.76 -22.55 3.42
N LEU A 22 4.36 -21.54 2.64
CA LEU A 22 5.29 -20.52 2.12
C LEU A 22 5.95 -19.72 3.24
N LEU A 23 5.20 -19.36 4.30
CA LEU A 23 5.76 -18.72 5.48
C LEU A 23 6.79 -19.61 6.17
N LEU A 24 6.46 -20.89 6.40
CA LEU A 24 7.38 -21.85 7.03
C LEU A 24 8.65 -22.05 6.18
N LEU A 25 8.51 -22.19 4.86
CA LEU A 25 9.66 -22.28 3.95
C LEU A 25 10.50 -21.00 3.99
N GLY A 26 9.88 -19.82 3.99
CA GLY A 26 10.57 -18.55 4.09
C GLY A 26 11.36 -18.43 5.40
N VAL A 27 10.76 -18.81 6.53
CA VAL A 27 11.44 -18.85 7.84
C VAL A 27 12.61 -19.83 7.80
N GLY A 28 12.42 -21.04 7.26
CA GLY A 28 13.48 -22.03 7.12
C GLY A 28 14.66 -21.51 6.31
N LEU A 29 14.39 -20.88 5.16
CA LEU A 29 15.44 -20.28 4.32
C LEU A 29 16.17 -19.13 5.04
N VAL A 30 15.46 -18.29 5.79
CA VAL A 30 16.10 -17.23 6.59
C VAL A 30 16.99 -17.83 7.67
N VAL A 31 16.54 -18.87 8.38
CA VAL A 31 17.34 -19.55 9.40
C VAL A 31 18.60 -20.15 8.79
N VAL A 32 18.47 -20.88 7.67
CA VAL A 32 19.62 -21.44 6.95
C VAL A 32 20.60 -20.34 6.56
N LEU A 33 20.10 -19.23 5.98
CA LEU A 33 20.93 -18.10 5.58
C LEU A 33 21.68 -17.48 6.77
N VAL A 34 21.00 -17.27 7.90
CA VAL A 34 21.62 -16.72 9.11
C VAL A 34 22.72 -17.64 9.61
N LEU A 35 22.47 -18.95 9.67
CA LEU A 35 23.47 -19.92 10.11
C LEU A 35 24.66 -20.03 9.14
N SER A 36 24.43 -19.86 7.84
CA SER A 36 25.47 -20.00 6.82
C SER A 36 26.22 -18.71 6.48
N TYR A 37 25.78 -17.54 6.96
CA TYR A 37 26.33 -16.25 6.53
C TYR A 37 26.72 -15.36 7.72
N PRO A 38 27.99 -15.43 8.19
CA PRO A 38 28.47 -14.69 9.36
C PRO A 38 28.24 -13.17 9.33
N PRO A 39 28.40 -12.46 8.19
CA PRO A 39 28.11 -11.02 8.15
C PRO A 39 26.66 -10.66 8.51
N LEU A 40 25.70 -11.55 8.25
CA LEU A 40 24.32 -11.34 8.67
C LEU A 40 24.15 -11.57 10.17
N GLN A 41 24.89 -12.49 10.78
CA GLN A 41 24.88 -12.71 12.23
C GLN A 41 25.37 -11.47 12.97
N GLU A 42 26.47 -10.87 12.52
CA GLU A 42 27.03 -9.63 13.08
C GLU A 42 26.03 -8.46 12.98
N ARG A 43 25.35 -8.32 11.84
CA ARG A 43 24.30 -7.31 11.67
C ARG A 43 23.09 -7.56 12.57
N LEU A 44 22.65 -8.80 12.73
CA LEU A 44 21.55 -9.15 13.62
C LEU A 44 21.90 -8.93 15.10
N ALA A 45 23.13 -9.24 15.52
CA ALA A 45 23.62 -9.03 16.87
C ALA A 45 23.61 -7.55 17.28
N THR A 46 23.82 -6.67 16.31
CA THR A 46 23.88 -5.22 16.52
C THR A 46 22.53 -4.53 16.35
N ILE A 47 21.47 -5.18 15.82
CA ILE A 47 20.18 -4.54 15.48
C ILE A 47 19.54 -3.76 16.65
N PHE A 48 19.73 -4.22 17.90
CA PHE A 48 19.18 -3.57 19.10
C PHE A 48 20.21 -2.75 19.88
N SER A 49 21.44 -2.59 19.36
CA SER A 49 22.45 -1.76 20.00
C SER A 49 22.13 -0.27 19.80
N PRO A 50 22.09 0.55 20.88
CA PRO A 50 21.89 2.00 20.80
C PRO A 50 23.00 2.72 20.00
N GLN A 51 24.15 2.08 19.81
CA GLN A 51 25.29 2.62 19.07
C GLN A 51 25.16 2.46 17.55
N ASN A 52 24.03 1.94 17.05
CA ASN A 52 23.75 1.94 15.62
C ASN A 52 23.41 3.35 15.16
N ALA A 53 24.36 4.01 14.51
CA ALA A 53 24.18 5.32 13.85
C ALA A 53 22.92 5.37 12.94
N SER A 54 22.52 4.24 12.36
CA SER A 54 21.30 4.16 11.53
C SER A 54 19.98 4.21 12.33
N THR A 55 19.98 3.96 13.64
CA THR A 55 18.76 4.01 14.48
C THR A 55 18.59 5.40 15.10
N GLU A 56 19.69 6.04 15.49
CA GLU A 56 19.69 7.41 16.03
C GLU A 56 19.23 8.43 14.97
N VAL A 57 19.81 8.37 13.76
CA VAL A 57 19.40 9.22 12.63
C VAL A 57 17.90 9.08 12.36
N ARG A 58 17.33 7.86 12.42
CA ARG A 58 15.89 7.64 12.20
C ARG A 58 15.02 8.34 13.23
N PHE A 59 15.35 8.22 14.52
CA PHE A 59 14.56 8.89 15.57
C PHE A 59 14.57 10.41 15.40
N ASP A 60 15.71 10.97 14.98
CA ASP A 60 15.81 12.39 14.67
C ASP A 60 14.97 12.79 13.44
N GLU A 61 14.92 11.96 12.40
CA GLU A 61 14.02 12.18 11.25
C GLU A 61 12.56 12.27 11.71
N TYR A 62 12.09 11.31 12.52
CA TYR A 62 10.72 11.29 13.03
C TYR A 62 10.42 12.51 13.92
N ARG A 63 11.37 12.89 14.77
CA ARG A 63 11.22 14.03 15.69
C ARG A 63 11.18 15.37 14.96
N MET A 64 11.96 15.52 13.88
CA MET A 64 12.06 16.75 13.11
C MET A 64 11.00 16.86 12.01
N PHE A 65 10.35 15.75 11.64
CA PHE A 65 9.32 15.70 10.59
C PHE A 65 8.20 16.75 10.73
N PRO A 66 7.63 17.01 11.94
CA PRO A 66 6.60 18.04 12.09
C PRO A 66 7.08 19.45 11.67
N LYS A 67 8.36 19.77 11.89
CA LYS A 67 8.94 21.06 11.45
C LYS A 67 9.01 21.13 9.92
N ALA A 68 9.37 20.03 9.27
CA ALA A 68 9.42 19.95 7.81
C ALA A 68 8.04 20.16 7.19
N VAL A 69 7.00 19.53 7.74
CA VAL A 69 5.61 19.73 7.29
C VAL A 69 5.12 21.14 7.55
N ALA A 70 5.44 21.73 8.71
CA ALA A 70 5.06 23.12 9.02
C ALA A 70 5.72 24.11 8.06
N ARG A 71 6.95 23.85 7.62
CA ARG A 71 7.67 24.69 6.66
C ARG A 71 7.12 24.55 5.23
N TYR A 72 6.68 23.35 4.85
CA TYR A 72 6.18 23.03 3.51
C TYR A 72 4.83 22.30 3.57
N PRO A 73 3.73 22.96 3.95
CA PRO A 73 2.44 22.30 4.16
C PRO A 73 1.81 21.75 2.87
N LEU A 74 2.14 22.35 1.73
CA LEU A 74 1.75 21.92 0.38
C LEU A 74 2.76 20.94 -0.26
N GLY A 75 3.81 20.59 0.48
CA GLY A 75 4.89 19.74 0.03
C GLY A 75 5.99 20.48 -0.75
N ILE A 76 7.12 19.80 -0.94
CA ILE A 76 8.29 20.32 -1.66
C ILE A 76 8.30 19.95 -3.15
N GLY A 77 7.33 19.13 -3.60
CA GLY A 77 7.25 18.60 -4.95
C GLY A 77 8.30 17.53 -5.26
N PHE A 78 8.23 16.95 -6.45
CA PHE A 78 9.09 15.81 -6.83
C PHE A 78 10.48 16.19 -7.34
N LYS A 79 10.71 17.46 -7.70
CA LYS A 79 12.00 17.95 -8.22
C LYS A 79 13.08 18.11 -7.15
N VAL A 80 12.69 18.29 -5.89
CA VAL A 80 13.60 18.50 -4.76
C VAL A 80 13.52 17.29 -3.85
N ASP A 81 14.65 16.66 -3.54
CA ASP A 81 14.73 15.59 -2.55
C ASP A 81 15.09 16.12 -1.17
N PRO A 82 14.56 15.54 -0.08
CA PRO A 82 15.04 15.82 1.26
C PRO A 82 16.50 15.37 1.42
N PRO A 83 17.36 16.13 2.12
CA PRO A 83 17.09 17.42 2.76
C PRO A 83 17.01 18.58 1.76
N VAL A 84 16.13 19.57 2.04
CA VAL A 84 15.96 20.72 1.15
C VAL A 84 17.22 21.60 1.20
N PRO A 85 17.86 21.91 0.06
CA PRO A 85 19.08 22.72 0.05
C PRO A 85 18.90 24.08 0.73
N GLY A 86 19.87 24.48 1.56
CA GLY A 86 19.84 25.76 2.28
C GLY A 86 18.90 25.80 3.49
N THR A 87 18.48 24.63 4.01
CA THR A 87 17.67 24.52 5.24
C THR A 87 18.37 23.65 6.28
N ASP A 88 17.93 23.75 7.53
CA ASP A 88 18.33 22.91 8.67
C ASP A 88 17.49 21.62 8.77
N LEU A 89 16.70 21.30 7.75
CA LEU A 89 15.81 20.15 7.75
C LEU A 89 16.59 18.87 7.42
N LEU A 90 16.28 17.81 8.14
CA LEU A 90 16.87 16.49 7.92
C LEU A 90 16.26 15.82 6.66
N GLY A 91 17.03 14.89 6.08
CA GLY A 91 16.50 13.95 5.11
C GLY A 91 15.41 13.09 5.73
N ILE A 92 14.45 12.64 4.94
CA ILE A 92 13.38 11.75 5.43
C ILE A 92 13.44 10.49 4.59
N SER A 93 13.83 9.40 5.23
CA SER A 93 14.04 8.10 4.59
C SER A 93 12.78 7.22 4.63
N ASN A 94 11.92 7.38 5.64
CA ASN A 94 10.65 6.66 5.69
C ASN A 94 9.74 7.03 4.51
N LEU A 95 9.21 6.02 3.82
CA LEU A 95 8.42 6.21 2.61
C LEU A 95 7.17 7.08 2.80
N TRP A 96 6.36 6.83 3.84
CA TRP A 96 5.12 7.59 4.06
C TRP A 96 5.39 9.04 4.44
N LEU A 97 6.37 9.26 5.29
CA LEU A 97 6.78 10.60 5.67
C LEU A 97 7.35 11.35 4.47
N ASN A 98 8.19 10.70 3.67
CA ASN A 98 8.73 11.27 2.45
C ASN A 98 7.61 11.58 1.45
N PHE A 99 6.64 10.68 1.28
CA PHE A 99 5.46 10.92 0.44
C PHE A 99 4.73 12.19 0.87
N MET A 100 4.35 12.26 2.15
CA MET A 100 3.67 13.42 2.71
C MET A 100 4.51 14.69 2.56
N TYR A 101 5.83 14.60 2.68
CA TYR A 101 6.71 15.75 2.48
C TYR A 101 6.77 16.21 1.01
N LYS A 102 6.72 15.28 0.06
CA LYS A 102 6.69 15.56 -1.38
C LYS A 102 5.36 16.17 -1.83
N VAL A 103 4.23 15.59 -1.40
CA VAL A 103 2.89 15.95 -1.90
C VAL A 103 2.10 16.89 -0.97
N GLY A 104 2.60 17.12 0.24
CA GLY A 104 1.93 17.90 1.27
C GLY A 104 0.76 17.18 1.93
N LEU A 105 0.13 17.86 2.89
CA LEU A 105 -1.01 17.30 3.63
C LEU A 105 -2.21 17.00 2.71
N GLY A 106 -2.50 17.90 1.77
CA GLY A 106 -3.59 17.72 0.81
C GLY A 106 -3.40 16.49 -0.09
N GLY A 107 -2.20 16.31 -0.64
CA GLY A 107 -1.87 15.13 -1.44
C GLY A 107 -1.93 13.83 -0.65
N MET A 108 -1.46 13.86 0.61
CA MET A 108 -1.54 12.70 1.51
C MET A 108 -3.00 12.32 1.82
N LEU A 109 -3.86 13.30 2.13
CA LEU A 109 -5.28 13.06 2.39
C LEU A 109 -6.00 12.50 1.15
N LEU A 110 -5.69 13.02 -0.04
CA LEU A 110 -6.24 12.50 -1.29
C LEU A 110 -5.78 11.06 -1.53
N PHE A 111 -4.50 10.78 -1.33
CA PHE A 111 -3.96 9.42 -1.45
C PHE A 111 -4.68 8.45 -0.51
N ILE A 112 -4.82 8.81 0.78
CA ILE A 112 -5.57 8.01 1.77
C ILE A 112 -7.01 7.78 1.29
N ALA A 113 -7.69 8.81 0.79
CA ALA A 113 -9.06 8.70 0.31
C ALA A 113 -9.19 7.75 -0.90
N VAL A 114 -8.26 7.83 -1.86
CA VAL A 114 -8.23 6.97 -3.04
C VAL A 114 -7.93 5.52 -2.64
N THR A 115 -6.93 5.28 -1.82
CA THR A 115 -6.58 3.95 -1.31
C THR A 115 -7.73 3.35 -0.49
N TRP A 116 -8.39 4.15 0.33
CA TRP A 116 -9.57 3.70 1.09
C TRP A 116 -10.74 3.31 0.18
N ARG A 117 -11.02 4.11 -0.86
CA ARG A 117 -12.05 3.77 -1.85
C ARG A 117 -11.72 2.49 -2.61
N TRP A 118 -10.47 2.35 -3.06
CA TRP A 118 -9.98 1.11 -3.68
C TRP A 118 -10.22 -0.09 -2.74
N TRP A 119 -9.81 0.02 -1.47
CA TRP A 119 -9.98 -1.08 -0.51
C TRP A 119 -11.45 -1.46 -0.31
N ARG A 120 -12.37 -0.50 -0.27
CA ARG A 120 -13.81 -0.78 -0.15
C ARG A 120 -14.36 -1.63 -1.30
N GLU A 121 -13.87 -1.41 -2.51
CA GLU A 121 -14.26 -2.18 -3.69
C GLU A 121 -13.52 -3.53 -3.75
N ALA A 122 -12.22 -3.51 -3.50
CA ALA A 122 -11.32 -4.65 -3.71
C ALA A 122 -11.27 -5.67 -2.57
N ARG A 123 -11.65 -5.31 -1.34
CA ARG A 123 -11.48 -6.19 -0.17
C ARG A 123 -12.17 -7.56 -0.33
N PRO A 124 -11.62 -8.63 0.25
CA PRO A 124 -12.34 -9.91 0.34
C PRO A 124 -13.67 -9.77 1.10
N GLU A 125 -14.62 -10.65 0.80
CA GLU A 125 -15.81 -10.85 1.65
C GLU A 125 -15.41 -11.37 3.04
N LYS A 126 -16.35 -11.51 3.97
CA LYS A 126 -16.04 -12.08 5.29
C LYS A 126 -15.78 -13.59 5.15
N GLY A 127 -14.82 -14.13 5.91
CA GLY A 127 -14.55 -15.57 5.98
C GLY A 127 -13.36 -16.08 5.16
N PRO A 128 -13.18 -17.41 5.04
CA PRO A 128 -12.05 -18.01 4.34
C PRO A 128 -12.00 -17.63 2.86
N ILE A 129 -10.81 -17.36 2.33
CA ILE A 129 -10.61 -17.09 0.90
C ILE A 129 -10.20 -18.40 0.22
N ARG A 130 -11.02 -18.88 -0.71
CA ARG A 130 -10.68 -20.03 -1.57
C ARG A 130 -9.93 -19.52 -2.80
N LEU A 131 -8.71 -19.99 -3.01
CA LEU A 131 -7.96 -19.67 -4.23
C LEU A 131 -8.51 -20.49 -5.40
N THR A 132 -8.92 -19.80 -6.46
CA THR A 132 -9.36 -20.39 -7.73
C THR A 132 -8.56 -19.75 -8.86
N ARG A 133 -8.57 -20.36 -10.05
CA ARG A 133 -7.97 -19.73 -11.25
C ARG A 133 -8.62 -18.37 -11.55
N ASP A 134 -9.91 -18.27 -11.29
CA ASP A 134 -10.72 -17.09 -11.57
C ASP A 134 -10.34 -15.89 -10.68
N ASN A 135 -9.98 -16.12 -9.41
CA ASN A 135 -9.64 -15.04 -8.47
C ASN A 135 -8.13 -14.86 -8.22
N ALA A 136 -7.28 -15.61 -8.90
CA ALA A 136 -5.84 -15.60 -8.66
C ALA A 136 -5.21 -14.22 -8.90
N ILE A 137 -5.61 -13.54 -10.00
CA ILE A 137 -5.10 -12.20 -10.34
C ILE A 137 -5.54 -11.18 -9.29
N TRP A 138 -6.81 -11.19 -8.91
CA TRP A 138 -7.33 -10.34 -7.84
C TRP A 138 -6.59 -10.58 -6.52
N LEU A 139 -6.42 -11.82 -6.10
CA LEU A 139 -5.80 -12.13 -4.81
C LEU A 139 -4.31 -11.76 -4.80
N GLY A 140 -3.58 -12.09 -5.88
CA GLY A 140 -2.15 -11.77 -6.02
C GLY A 140 -1.90 -10.27 -6.04
N SER A 141 -2.67 -9.52 -6.84
CA SER A 141 -2.59 -8.06 -6.89
C SER A 141 -3.00 -7.41 -5.57
N THR A 142 -4.04 -7.91 -4.88
CA THR A 142 -4.42 -7.44 -3.54
C THR A 142 -3.27 -7.63 -2.57
N GLY A 143 -2.65 -8.81 -2.55
CA GLY A 143 -1.50 -9.10 -1.70
C GLY A 143 -0.31 -8.18 -1.98
N GLY A 144 0.02 -7.97 -3.26
CA GLY A 144 1.11 -7.08 -3.67
C GLY A 144 0.87 -5.62 -3.28
N ILE A 145 -0.34 -5.09 -3.50
CA ILE A 145 -0.71 -3.71 -3.13
C ILE A 145 -0.69 -3.54 -1.61
N LEU A 146 -1.28 -4.48 -0.86
CA LEU A 146 -1.22 -4.46 0.60
C LEU A 146 0.23 -4.50 1.10
N ALA A 147 1.08 -5.33 0.48
CA ALA A 147 2.49 -5.43 0.85
C ALA A 147 3.22 -4.11 0.56
N ALA A 148 2.94 -3.44 -0.57
CA ALA A 148 3.50 -2.13 -0.88
C ALA A 148 3.05 -1.06 0.12
N LEU A 149 1.75 -1.00 0.44
CA LEU A 149 1.20 -0.03 1.40
C LEU A 149 1.76 -0.25 2.82
N VAL A 150 1.84 -1.49 3.27
CA VAL A 150 2.44 -1.84 4.56
C VAL A 150 3.95 -1.60 4.54
N SER A 151 4.62 -1.78 3.39
CA SER A 151 6.05 -1.49 3.26
C SER A 151 6.34 -0.07 3.66
N GLY A 152 5.52 0.91 3.28
CA GLY A 152 5.84 2.30 3.61
C GLY A 152 5.93 2.59 5.12
N LEU A 153 5.34 1.75 5.98
CA LEU A 153 5.45 1.90 7.44
C LEU A 153 6.84 1.51 7.96
N PHE A 154 7.50 0.58 7.28
CA PHE A 154 8.77 -0.02 7.72
C PHE A 154 9.95 0.35 6.82
N ASP A 155 9.67 0.67 5.56
CA ASP A 155 10.66 0.79 4.51
C ASP A 155 11.28 2.18 4.50
N HIS A 156 12.61 2.19 4.44
CA HIS A 156 13.46 3.38 4.41
C HIS A 156 14.11 3.60 3.03
N TYR A 157 13.87 2.69 2.08
CA TYR A 157 14.53 2.67 0.77
C TYR A 157 13.59 2.37 -0.39
N PHE A 158 12.28 2.40 -0.20
CA PHE A 158 11.37 2.30 -1.33
C PHE A 158 11.49 3.59 -2.14
N SER A 159 12.33 3.54 -3.18
CA SER A 159 12.57 4.69 -4.04
C SER A 159 11.27 5.10 -4.71
N PHE A 160 10.96 6.41 -4.68
CA PHE A 160 9.94 7.03 -5.55
C PHE A 160 10.40 7.07 -7.02
N ALA A 161 11.03 5.99 -7.49
CA ALA A 161 11.27 5.79 -8.90
C ALA A 161 9.91 5.85 -9.59
N VAL A 162 9.79 6.75 -10.58
CA VAL A 162 8.56 6.96 -11.34
C VAL A 162 8.01 5.64 -11.90
N VAL A 163 8.90 4.69 -12.22
CA VAL A 163 8.58 3.33 -12.64
C VAL A 163 7.79 2.56 -11.57
N MET A 164 8.22 2.61 -10.30
CA MET A 164 7.54 1.92 -9.20
C MET A 164 6.17 2.54 -8.90
N ILE A 165 6.06 3.87 -9.02
CA ILE A 165 4.77 4.58 -8.91
C ILE A 165 3.82 4.11 -10.01
N GLY A 166 4.30 4.03 -11.25
CA GLY A 166 3.53 3.51 -12.39
C GLY A 166 3.08 2.06 -12.18
N LEU A 167 3.99 1.19 -11.73
CA LEU A 167 3.68 -0.21 -11.44
C LEU A 167 2.65 -0.35 -10.32
N PHE A 168 2.75 0.46 -9.26
CA PHE A 168 1.77 0.48 -8.17
C PHE A 168 0.38 0.79 -8.70
N TRP A 169 0.22 1.87 -9.47
CA TRP A 169 -1.08 2.27 -10.01
C TRP A 169 -1.62 1.30 -11.06
N LEU A 170 -0.74 0.69 -11.86
CA LEU A 170 -1.12 -0.38 -12.78
C LEU A 170 -1.73 -1.57 -12.03
N LEU A 171 -1.07 -2.03 -10.95
CA LEU A 171 -1.58 -3.13 -10.14
C LEU A 171 -2.90 -2.75 -9.46
N VAL A 172 -3.04 -1.52 -8.96
CA VAL A 172 -4.30 -1.01 -8.40
C VAL A 172 -5.43 -1.06 -9.45
N GLY A 173 -5.15 -0.65 -10.69
CA GLY A 173 -6.11 -0.70 -11.80
C GLY A 173 -6.54 -2.13 -12.15
N ILE A 174 -5.57 -3.04 -12.32
CA ILE A 174 -5.84 -4.46 -12.59
C ILE A 174 -6.65 -5.09 -11.45
N ASN A 175 -6.26 -4.81 -10.20
CA ASN A 175 -6.95 -5.33 -9.04
C ASN A 175 -8.40 -4.85 -8.97
N LEU A 176 -8.63 -3.57 -9.24
CA LEU A 176 -9.97 -2.98 -9.24
C LEU A 176 -10.85 -3.56 -10.35
N LEU A 177 -10.28 -3.77 -11.54
CA LEU A 177 -10.96 -4.43 -12.66
C LEU A 177 -11.43 -5.84 -12.27
N GLU A 178 -10.53 -6.64 -11.71
CA GLU A 178 -10.87 -8.01 -11.28
C GLU A 178 -11.87 -8.01 -10.11
N ALA A 179 -11.71 -7.10 -9.14
CA ALA A 179 -12.65 -6.97 -8.02
C ALA A 179 -14.06 -6.64 -8.50
N ARG A 180 -14.20 -5.77 -9.50
CA ARG A 180 -15.50 -5.42 -10.09
C ARG A 180 -16.13 -6.56 -10.86
N ARG A 181 -15.33 -7.41 -11.51
CA ARG A 181 -15.80 -8.64 -12.17
C ARG A 181 -16.31 -9.66 -11.14
N LEU A 182 -15.55 -9.85 -10.06
CA LEU A 182 -15.84 -10.85 -9.02
C LEU A 182 -16.94 -10.43 -8.05
N PHE A 183 -17.09 -9.12 -7.77
CA PHE A 183 -18.04 -8.58 -6.79
C PHE A 183 -18.99 -7.55 -7.44
N PRO A 184 -19.81 -7.94 -8.42
CA PRO A 184 -20.66 -7.01 -9.18
C PRO A 184 -21.66 -6.25 -8.30
N GLU A 185 -22.12 -6.86 -7.20
CA GLU A 185 -23.07 -6.25 -6.25
C GLU A 185 -22.54 -4.98 -5.56
N ARG A 186 -21.22 -4.79 -5.54
CA ARG A 186 -20.58 -3.60 -4.95
C ARG A 186 -20.54 -2.41 -5.89
N GLN A 187 -20.85 -2.62 -7.17
CA GLN A 187 -20.89 -1.54 -8.13
C GLN A 187 -22.09 -0.65 -7.82
N PRO A 188 -21.92 0.69 -7.86
CA PRO A 188 -23.07 1.57 -7.78
C PRO A 188 -23.99 1.23 -8.95
N GLN A 189 -25.18 0.70 -8.64
CA GLN A 189 -26.18 0.44 -9.67
C GLN A 189 -26.38 1.75 -10.44
N PRO A 190 -26.42 1.71 -11.79
CA PRO A 190 -26.78 2.87 -12.57
C PRO A 190 -28.10 3.39 -11.99
N ARG A 191 -28.08 4.60 -11.45
CA ARG A 191 -29.30 5.25 -10.95
C ARG A 191 -30.29 5.19 -12.11
N ALA A 192 -31.32 4.35 -11.99
CA ALA A 192 -32.41 4.21 -12.95
C ALA A 192 -33.33 5.45 -12.94
N VAL A 193 -32.75 6.64 -12.76
CA VAL A 193 -33.41 7.92 -12.48
C VAL A 193 -33.95 8.54 -13.76
N GLY A 194 -33.46 8.16 -14.94
CA GLY A 194 -34.00 8.63 -16.22
C GLY A 194 -35.02 7.67 -16.86
N TYR A 195 -34.70 6.36 -16.89
CA TYR A 195 -35.38 5.43 -17.79
C TYR A 195 -36.85 5.14 -17.40
N ARG A 196 -37.15 5.00 -16.09
CA ARG A 196 -38.53 4.79 -15.64
C ARG A 196 -39.39 6.05 -15.78
N LYS A 197 -38.80 7.23 -15.62
CA LYS A 197 -39.51 8.51 -15.73
C LYS A 197 -39.83 8.83 -17.19
N LEU A 198 -38.86 8.60 -18.09
CA LEU A 198 -39.02 8.73 -19.53
C LEU A 198 -40.04 7.72 -20.09
N LYS A 199 -39.95 6.44 -19.68
CA LYS A 199 -40.93 5.40 -20.07
C LYS A 199 -42.36 5.78 -19.67
N ARG A 200 -42.57 6.23 -18.44
CA ARG A 200 -43.89 6.71 -17.95
C ARG A 200 -44.38 7.99 -18.61
N GLN A 201 -43.50 8.80 -19.21
CA GLN A 201 -43.89 10.01 -19.96
C GLN A 201 -44.25 9.65 -21.40
N LEU A 202 -43.54 8.71 -22.01
CA LEU A 202 -43.86 8.19 -23.35
C LEU A 202 -45.16 7.39 -23.36
N GLU A 203 -45.39 6.55 -22.34
CA GLU A 203 -46.65 5.80 -22.19
C GLU A 203 -47.85 6.75 -21.97
N ARG A 204 -47.69 7.81 -21.16
CA ARG A 204 -48.75 8.81 -20.95
C ARG A 204 -48.96 9.77 -22.11
N GLY A 205 -47.95 9.99 -22.95
CA GLY A 205 -48.04 10.80 -24.16
C GLY A 205 -48.61 10.05 -25.37
N ALA A 206 -48.66 8.72 -25.32
CA ALA A 206 -49.26 7.88 -26.35
C ALA A 206 -50.77 7.60 -26.11
N GLU A 207 -51.28 7.94 -24.93
CA GLU A 207 -52.68 7.80 -24.53
C GLU A 207 -53.49 9.12 -24.66
N ALA A 208 -52.87 10.21 -25.12
CA ALA A 208 -53.48 11.52 -25.34
C ALA A 208 -53.49 11.90 -26.83
#